data_AF-A0A942NRZ0-F1
#
_entry.id   AF-A0A942NRZ0-F1
#
_cell.length_a   1.000
_cell.length_b   1.000
_cell.length_c   1.000
_cell.angle_alpha   90.00
_cell.angle_beta   90.00
_cell.angle_gamma   90.00
#
_symmetry.space_group_name_H-M   'P 1'
#
loop_
_entity.id
_entity.type
_entity.pdbx_description
1 polymer ?
#
loop_
_entity_poly.entity_id
_entity_poly.type
_entity_poly.pdbx_seq_one_letter_code
_entity_poly.pdbx_strand_id
1 'polypeptide(L)'
;MINSVQLKNFGPLTEIDWQNLGPINLVIGNNGCGKSFLLKGIYSAVRTLEIYKRGNNPNSAADILFEKLYWTFQAKKLGDLVSKPGEVPLLFNMAIDQQHFSYSFGKDTSKTINSIENLAMPRASRSIYLPSKESLSLHNIILNSREHNQVFGFDDTYF
;
A
#
# COMPACT_ATOMS: atom_id res chain seq x y z
N MET A 1 4.17 2.87 -15.35
CA MET A 1 4.13 4.22 -14.76
C MET A 1 2.78 4.43 -14.13
N ILE A 2 2.73 5.03 -12.93
CA ILE A 2 1.46 5.37 -12.29
C ILE A 2 0.92 6.61 -12.99
N ASN A 3 -0.32 6.55 -13.48
CA ASN A 3 -0.99 7.63 -14.21
C ASN A 3 -1.86 8.48 -13.30
N SER A 4 -2.60 7.83 -12.39
CA SER A 4 -3.46 8.50 -11.41
C SER A 4 -3.64 7.67 -10.15
N VAL A 5 -3.95 8.34 -9.04
CA VAL A 5 -4.26 7.74 -7.75
C VAL A 5 -5.44 8.49 -7.13
N GLN A 6 -6.46 7.75 -6.72
CA GLN A 6 -7.59 8.26 -5.96
C GLN A 6 -7.73 7.49 -4.65
N LEU A 7 -7.98 8.22 -3.58
CA LEU A 7 -8.06 7.69 -2.23
C LEU A 7 -9.21 8.34 -1.49
N LYS A 8 -9.94 7.56 -0.70
CA LYS A 8 -10.96 8.07 0.22
C LYS A 8 -10.91 7.30 1.52
N ASN A 9 -11.02 8.02 2.64
CA ASN A 9 -11.06 7.46 4.00
C ASN A 9 -9.89 6.51 4.33
N PHE A 10 -8.65 6.88 3.97
CA PHE A 10 -7.46 6.09 4.26
C PHE A 10 -6.59 6.74 5.36
N GLY A 11 -6.75 6.28 6.60
CA GLY A 11 -5.98 6.75 7.75
C GLY A 11 -6.22 8.24 8.02
N PRO A 12 -5.20 9.11 7.98
CA PRO A 12 -5.39 10.55 8.08
C PRO A 12 -5.89 11.21 6.77
N LEU A 13 -5.92 10.49 5.64
CA LEU A 13 -6.31 11.02 4.34
C LEU A 13 -7.82 10.92 4.15
N THR A 14 -8.51 12.06 4.10
CA THR A 14 -9.95 12.10 3.86
C THR A 14 -10.29 11.80 2.40
N GLU A 15 -9.63 12.50 1.47
CA GLU A 15 -9.82 12.37 0.03
C GLU A 15 -8.58 12.88 -0.69
N ILE A 16 -8.12 12.14 -1.70
CA ILE A 16 -7.11 12.57 -2.66
C ILE A 16 -7.60 12.16 -4.04
N ASP A 17 -7.51 13.10 -4.98
CA ASP A 17 -7.70 12.85 -6.40
C ASP A 17 -6.47 13.38 -7.14
N TRP A 18 -5.53 12.49 -7.44
CA TRP A 18 -4.26 12.83 -8.06
C TRP A 18 -4.22 12.31 -9.50
N GLN A 19 -4.41 13.22 -10.44
CA GLN A 19 -4.38 12.94 -11.87
C GLN A 19 -3.05 13.35 -12.51
N ASN A 20 -2.73 12.75 -13.66
CA ASN A 20 -1.59 13.11 -14.51
C ASN A 20 -0.24 13.06 -13.76
N LEU A 21 0.02 11.98 -13.00
CA LEU A 21 1.31 11.82 -12.34
C LEU A 21 2.45 11.79 -13.36
N GLY A 22 3.50 12.55 -13.08
CA GLY A 22 4.69 12.65 -13.90
C GLY A 22 5.78 11.64 -13.51
N PRO A 23 6.94 11.65 -14.19
CA PRO A 23 8.10 10.85 -13.79
C PRO A 23 8.63 11.22 -12.41
N ILE A 24 8.47 12.48 -12.01
CA ILE A 24 8.79 13.01 -10.70
C ILE A 24 7.56 13.74 -10.17
N ASN A 25 7.19 13.45 -8.93
CA ASN A 25 6.01 14.00 -8.27
C ASN A 25 6.42 14.50 -6.88
N LEU A 26 5.87 15.65 -6.45
CA LEU A 26 6.21 16.30 -5.19
C LEU A 26 5.00 16.32 -4.27
N VAL A 27 5.12 15.69 -3.09
CA VAL A 27 4.11 15.71 -2.03
C VAL A 27 4.63 16.52 -0.85
N ILE A 28 3.97 17.65 -0.56
CA ILE A 28 4.34 18.54 0.56
C ILE A 28 3.13 18.70 1.49
N GLY A 29 3.40 18.85 2.77
CA GLY A 29 2.41 19.11 3.80
C GLY A 29 3.03 19.04 5.19
N ASN A 30 2.30 19.49 6.20
CA ASN A 30 2.77 19.44 7.58
C ASN A 30 2.96 18.00 8.08
N ASN A 31 3.65 17.86 9.21
CA ASN A 31 3.78 16.56 9.87
C ASN A 31 2.40 16.06 10.30
N GLY A 32 2.18 14.75 10.20
CA GLY A 32 0.89 14.12 10.52
C GLY A 32 -0.20 14.23 9.44
N CYS A 33 0.00 14.99 8.36
CA CYS A 33 -1.01 15.14 7.29
C CYS A 33 -1.15 13.94 6.34
N GLY A 34 -0.52 12.80 6.63
CA GLY A 34 -0.71 11.58 5.82
C GLY A 34 0.21 11.41 4.61
N LYS A 35 1.27 12.22 4.46
CA LYS A 35 2.25 12.06 3.36
C LYS A 35 2.78 10.63 3.25
N SER A 36 3.25 10.06 4.36
CA SER A 36 3.76 8.68 4.40
C SER A 36 2.65 7.66 4.20
N PHE A 37 1.42 7.94 4.65
CA PHE A 37 0.25 7.07 4.42
C PHE A 37 -0.08 6.96 2.94
N LEU A 38 -0.04 8.08 2.21
CA LEU A 38 -0.24 8.13 0.76
C LEU A 38 0.79 7.24 0.05
N LEU A 39 2.08 7.46 0.33
CA LEU A 39 3.15 6.70 -0.31
C LEU A 39 3.08 5.22 0.04
N LYS A 40 2.76 4.87 1.30
CA LYS A 40 2.56 3.49 1.74
C LYS A 40 1.39 2.81 1.04
N GLY A 41 0.25 3.49 0.88
CA GLY A 41 -0.90 2.95 0.15
C GLY A 41 -0.56 2.64 -1.30
N ILE A 42 0.12 3.59 -1.98
CA ILE A 42 0.61 3.40 -3.35
C ILE A 42 1.60 2.23 -3.40
N TYR A 43 2.56 2.17 -2.48
CA TYR A 43 3.54 1.09 -2.37
C TYR A 43 2.86 -0.28 -2.22
N SER A 44 1.93 -0.43 -1.28
CA SER A 44 1.21 -1.69 -1.09
C SER A 44 0.47 -2.13 -2.35
N ALA A 45 -0.23 -1.22 -3.03
CA ALA A 45 -0.91 -1.51 -4.29
C ALA A 45 0.06 -1.95 -5.40
N VAL A 46 1.16 -1.22 -5.61
CA VAL A 46 2.16 -1.55 -6.63
C VAL A 46 2.82 -2.89 -6.34
N ARG A 47 3.17 -3.17 -5.09
CA ARG A 47 3.77 -4.45 -4.69
C ARG A 47 2.81 -5.63 -4.88
N THR A 48 1.51 -5.43 -4.66
CA THR A 48 0.50 -6.43 -5.00
C THR A 48 0.55 -6.80 -6.48
N LEU A 49 0.61 -5.81 -7.37
CA LEU A 49 0.68 -6.02 -8.82
C LEU A 49 1.99 -6.69 -9.27
N GLU A 50 3.09 -6.44 -8.57
CA GLU A 50 4.38 -7.08 -8.85
C GLU A 50 4.45 -8.55 -8.43
N ILE A 51 3.74 -8.92 -7.37
CA ILE A 51 3.74 -10.29 -6.82
C ILE A 51 2.66 -11.14 -7.49
N TYR A 52 1.54 -10.54 -7.87
CA TYR A 52 0.42 -11.24 -8.50
C TYR A 52 0.86 -11.90 -9.81
N LYS A 53 0.63 -13.23 -9.91
CA LYS A 53 1.05 -14.09 -11.03
C LYS A 53 2.56 -14.05 -11.33
N ARG A 54 3.40 -13.63 -10.37
CA ARG A 54 4.86 -13.69 -10.53
C ARG A 54 5.34 -15.12 -10.36
N GLY A 55 5.95 -15.68 -11.40
CA GLY A 55 6.37 -17.08 -11.39
C GLY A 55 5.16 -18.00 -11.14
N ASN A 56 5.28 -18.90 -10.16
CA ASN A 56 4.23 -19.85 -9.79
C ASN A 56 3.48 -19.45 -8.51
N ASN A 57 3.41 -18.15 -8.19
CA ASN A 57 2.72 -17.70 -6.96
C ASN A 57 1.22 -18.03 -7.03
N PRO A 58 0.69 -18.86 -6.11
CA PRO A 58 -0.71 -19.30 -6.13
C PRO A 58 -1.67 -18.29 -5.49
N ASN A 59 -1.14 -17.27 -4.80
CA ASN A 59 -1.95 -16.36 -3.98
C ASN A 59 -2.79 -15.41 -4.86
N SER A 60 -4.01 -15.13 -4.41
CA SER A 60 -4.87 -14.15 -5.08
C SER A 60 -4.34 -12.73 -4.87
N ALA A 61 -4.78 -11.79 -5.71
CA ALA A 61 -4.45 -10.37 -5.53
C ALA A 61 -4.97 -9.84 -4.17
N ALA A 62 -6.09 -10.36 -3.67
CA ALA A 62 -6.66 -9.99 -2.37
C ALA A 62 -5.76 -10.44 -1.20
N ASP A 63 -5.24 -11.66 -1.26
CA ASP A 63 -4.37 -12.20 -0.21
C ASP A 63 -3.04 -11.44 -0.15
N ILE A 64 -2.45 -11.19 -1.32
CA ILE A 64 -1.21 -10.42 -1.43
C ILE A 64 -1.44 -8.99 -0.92
N LEU A 65 -2.56 -8.36 -1.29
CA LEU A 65 -2.90 -7.02 -0.83
C LEU A 65 -3.09 -6.97 0.68
N PHE A 66 -3.80 -7.94 1.26
CA PHE A 66 -3.95 -8.06 2.70
C PHE A 66 -2.58 -8.12 3.39
N GLU A 67 -1.70 -9.02 2.96
CA GLU A 67 -0.35 -9.13 3.54
C GLU A 67 0.43 -7.82 3.41
N LYS A 68 0.40 -7.19 2.23
CA LYS A 68 1.12 -5.94 2.01
C LYS A 68 0.59 -4.82 2.89
N LEU A 69 -0.72 -4.66 3.02
CA LEU A 69 -1.32 -3.67 3.92
C LEU A 69 -1.00 -3.98 5.39
N TYR A 70 -1.10 -5.25 5.80
CA TYR A 70 -0.80 -5.69 7.16
C TYR A 70 0.65 -5.36 7.55
N TRP A 71 1.62 -5.73 6.73
CA TRP A 71 3.03 -5.53 7.05
C TRP A 71 3.52 -4.09 6.82
N THR A 72 2.86 -3.31 5.96
CA THR A 72 3.21 -1.90 5.69
C THR A 72 2.68 -0.95 6.77
N PHE A 73 1.48 -1.24 7.30
CA PHE A 73 0.82 -0.39 8.30
C PHE A 73 0.84 -0.98 9.71
N GLN A 74 1.16 -2.27 9.86
CA GLN A 74 1.20 -2.99 11.14
C GLN A 74 -0.10 -2.84 11.94
N ALA A 75 -1.23 -2.76 11.24
CA ALA A 75 -2.55 -2.61 11.82
C ALA A 75 -3.04 -3.96 12.39
N LYS A 76 -3.77 -3.92 13.52
CA LYS A 76 -4.33 -5.13 14.14
C LYS A 76 -5.40 -5.77 13.25
N LYS A 77 -6.20 -4.93 12.58
CA LYS A 77 -7.14 -5.31 11.53
C LYS A 77 -7.13 -4.28 10.40
N LEU A 78 -7.49 -4.68 9.18
CA LEU A 78 -7.54 -3.76 8.03
C LEU A 78 -8.48 -2.57 8.25
N GLY A 79 -9.61 -2.78 8.91
CA GLY A 79 -10.55 -1.71 9.24
C GLY A 79 -9.95 -0.58 10.09
N ASP A 80 -8.83 -0.80 10.78
CA ASP A 80 -8.14 0.25 11.51
C ASP A 80 -7.54 1.31 10.58
N LEU A 81 -7.36 0.99 9.28
CA LEU A 81 -6.92 1.91 8.24
C LEU A 81 -8.03 2.84 7.73
N VAL A 82 -9.29 2.63 8.13
CA VAL A 82 -10.40 3.51 7.72
C VAL A 82 -10.43 4.77 8.59
N SER A 83 -10.40 5.95 7.97
CA SER A 83 -10.25 7.26 8.63
C SER A 83 -11.33 7.60 9.64
N LYS A 84 -12.61 7.43 9.27
CA LYS A 84 -13.75 7.84 10.07
C LYS A 84 -14.54 6.60 10.49
N PRO A 85 -14.90 6.47 11.78
CA PRO A 85 -15.90 5.50 12.19
C PRO A 85 -17.24 5.92 11.55
N GLY A 86 -17.75 5.11 10.62
CA GLY A 86 -18.96 5.36 9.85
C GLY A 86 -19.10 4.33 8.72
N GLU A 87 -20.19 4.42 7.94
CA GLU A 87 -20.50 3.45 6.88
C GLU A 87 -19.69 3.63 5.59
N VAL A 88 -18.96 4.75 5.45
CA VAL A 88 -18.22 5.01 4.20
C VAL A 88 -16.94 4.17 4.19
N PRO A 89 -16.77 3.23 3.24
CA PRO A 89 -15.58 2.41 3.17
C PRO A 89 -14.36 3.23 2.78
N LEU A 90 -13.19 2.64 3.04
CA LEU A 90 -11.96 3.08 2.40
C LEU A 90 -12.03 2.71 0.93
N LEU A 91 -11.66 3.65 0.06
CA LEU A 91 -11.55 3.44 -1.39
C LEU A 91 -10.14 3.76 -1.84
N PHE A 92 -9.58 2.90 -2.67
CA PHE A 92 -8.33 3.10 -3.37
C PHE A 92 -8.54 2.78 -4.84
N ASN A 93 -8.23 3.73 -5.73
CA ASN A 93 -8.15 3.49 -7.17
C ASN A 93 -6.81 3.97 -7.68
N MET A 94 -6.22 3.23 -8.60
CA MET A 94 -4.98 3.60 -9.27
C MET A 94 -5.04 3.19 -10.72
N ALA A 95 -4.68 4.10 -11.61
CA ALA A 95 -4.35 3.77 -12.98
C ALA A 95 -2.83 3.61 -13.09
N ILE A 96 -2.37 2.46 -13.58
CA ILE A 96 -0.95 2.17 -13.79
C ILE A 96 -0.77 1.53 -15.16
N ASP A 97 0.10 2.10 -15.99
CA ASP A 97 0.26 1.71 -17.39
C ASP A 97 -1.08 1.59 -18.12
N GLN A 98 -1.97 2.58 -17.89
CA GLN A 98 -3.33 2.68 -18.43
C GLN A 98 -4.29 1.55 -18.00
N GLN A 99 -3.90 0.74 -17.02
CA GLN A 99 -4.71 -0.33 -16.46
C GLN A 99 -5.20 0.03 -15.06
N HIS A 100 -6.39 -0.45 -14.74
CA HIS A 100 -7.06 -0.14 -13.48
C HIS A 100 -6.74 -1.16 -12.39
N PHE A 101 -6.41 -0.65 -11.20
CA PHE A 101 -6.36 -1.41 -9.97
C PHE A 101 -7.13 -0.66 -8.90
N SER A 102 -8.11 -1.32 -8.29
CA SER A 102 -8.89 -0.74 -7.20
C SER A 102 -9.16 -1.74 -6.09
N TYR A 103 -9.39 -1.22 -4.89
CA TYR A 103 -9.91 -2.00 -3.77
C TYR A 103 -10.72 -1.15 -2.79
N SER A 104 -11.58 -1.82 -2.04
CA SER A 104 -12.43 -1.21 -1.02
C SER A 104 -12.63 -2.12 0.17
N PHE A 105 -12.67 -1.54 1.36
CA PHE A 105 -13.04 -2.26 2.59
C PHE A 105 -13.57 -1.31 3.68
N GLY A 106 -14.40 -1.87 4.57
CA GLY A 106 -15.06 -1.14 5.66
C GLY A 106 -14.34 -1.27 7.00
N LYS A 107 -14.89 -0.62 8.04
CA LYS A 107 -14.32 -0.59 9.40
C LYS A 107 -14.29 -1.96 10.10
N ASP A 108 -15.17 -2.86 9.68
CA ASP A 108 -15.31 -4.20 10.25
C ASP A 108 -14.43 -5.24 9.55
N THR A 109 -13.76 -4.86 8.46
CA THR A 109 -12.87 -5.76 7.74
C THR A 109 -11.67 -6.14 8.60
N SER A 110 -11.53 -7.43 8.88
CA SER A 110 -10.41 -7.99 9.65
C SER A 110 -9.23 -8.34 8.75
N LYS A 111 -9.40 -9.37 7.93
CA LYS A 111 -8.35 -9.93 7.06
C LYS A 111 -8.73 -9.98 5.57
N THR A 112 -9.99 -10.26 5.25
CA THR A 112 -10.38 -10.53 3.86
C THR A 112 -10.84 -9.27 3.13
N ILE A 113 -10.24 -9.00 1.96
CA ILE A 113 -10.62 -7.90 1.08
C ILE A 113 -11.46 -8.48 -0.06
N ASN A 114 -12.79 -8.30 -0.01
CA ASN A 114 -13.70 -8.87 -1.00
C ASN A 114 -13.87 -7.97 -2.24
N SER A 115 -13.71 -6.66 -2.09
CA SER A 115 -13.82 -5.70 -3.19
C SER A 115 -12.44 -5.35 -3.68
N ILE A 116 -12.00 -6.05 -4.71
CA ILE A 116 -10.75 -5.80 -5.42
C ILE A 116 -11.00 -5.97 -6.92
N GLU A 117 -10.53 -5.00 -7.71
CA GLU A 117 -10.53 -5.09 -9.15
C GLU A 117 -9.08 -4.98 -9.60
N ASN A 118 -8.60 -5.99 -10.32
CA ASN A 118 -7.25 -5.99 -10.86
C ASN A 118 -7.30 -6.29 -12.36
N LEU A 119 -7.30 -5.22 -13.15
CA LEU A 119 -7.18 -5.30 -14.61
C LEU A 119 -5.72 -5.12 -15.07
N ALA A 120 -4.79 -4.92 -14.13
CA ALA A 120 -3.41 -4.71 -14.44
C ALA A 120 -2.69 -6.03 -14.76
N MET A 121 -1.82 -5.99 -15.77
CA MET A 121 -0.95 -7.08 -16.14
C MET A 121 0.18 -7.24 -15.10
N PRO A 122 0.66 -8.48 -14.90
CA PRO A 122 1.80 -8.74 -14.02
C PRO A 122 3.02 -7.91 -14.42
N ARG A 123 3.69 -7.32 -13.43
CA ARG A 123 4.83 -6.42 -13.67
C ARG A 123 6.16 -7.16 -13.49
N ALA A 124 7.08 -6.98 -14.45
CA ALA A 124 8.47 -7.42 -14.31
C ALA A 124 9.33 -6.46 -13.47
N SER A 125 9.00 -5.16 -13.51
CA SER A 125 9.70 -4.11 -12.74
C SER A 125 9.52 -4.30 -11.24
N ARG A 126 10.52 -3.86 -10.45
CA ARG A 126 10.41 -3.75 -8.98
C ARG A 126 10.37 -2.29 -8.55
N SER A 127 9.40 -1.97 -7.72
CA SER A 127 9.31 -0.70 -7.00
C SER A 127 10.17 -0.74 -5.74
N ILE A 128 10.72 0.42 -5.40
CA ILE A 128 11.56 0.61 -4.21
C ILE A 128 10.94 1.74 -3.42
N TYR A 129 10.69 1.49 -2.13
CA TYR A 129 10.42 2.56 -1.17
C TYR A 129 11.75 2.96 -0.55
N LEU A 130 12.12 4.24 -0.68
CA LEU A 130 13.35 4.75 -0.09
C LEU A 130 13.05 5.33 1.29
N PRO A 131 13.49 4.69 2.39
CA PRO A 131 13.28 5.20 3.73
C PRO A 131 14.22 6.38 4.04
N SER A 132 14.07 6.96 5.23
CA SER A 132 15.00 7.99 5.70
C SER A 132 16.42 7.42 5.85
N LYS A 133 17.43 8.30 5.76
CA LYS A 133 18.85 7.95 5.85
C LYS A 133 19.19 7.14 7.11
N GLU A 134 18.55 7.46 8.23
CA GLU A 134 18.78 6.81 9.52
C GLU A 134 18.30 5.35 9.56
N SER A 135 17.28 5.00 8.79
CA SER A 135 16.82 3.60 8.73
C SER A 135 17.75 2.73 7.89
N LEU A 136 18.46 3.31 6.91
CA LEU A 136 19.41 2.58 6.06
C LEU A 136 20.62 2.05 6.86
N SER A 137 21.06 2.76 7.91
CA SER A 137 22.17 2.28 8.74
C SER A 137 21.82 1.07 9.59
N LEU A 138 20.53 0.84 9.85
CA LEU A 138 20.02 -0.30 10.62
C LEU A 138 19.61 -1.49 9.75
N HIS A 139 19.88 -1.47 8.44
CA HIS A 139 19.34 -2.42 7.48
C HIS A 139 19.52 -3.91 7.89
N ASN A 140 20.69 -4.31 8.38
CA ASN A 140 20.91 -5.68 8.83
C ASN A 140 19.98 -6.11 9.99
N ILE A 141 19.68 -5.18 10.90
CA ILE A 141 18.75 -5.43 12.02
C ILE A 141 17.31 -5.53 11.48
N ILE A 142 16.96 -4.68 10.51
CA ILE A 142 15.65 -4.67 9.85
C ILE A 142 15.41 -6.01 9.14
N LEU A 143 16.38 -6.48 8.35
CA LEU A 143 16.32 -7.78 7.66
C LEU A 143 16.10 -8.91 8.66
N ASN A 144 16.91 -8.99 9.73
CA ASN A 144 16.77 -10.03 10.74
C ASN A 144 15.40 -9.99 11.43
N SER A 145 14.94 -8.81 11.82
CA SER A 145 13.64 -8.62 12.47
C SER A 145 12.48 -9.04 11.57
N ARG A 146 12.55 -8.69 10.28
CA ARG A 146 11.45 -8.89 9.34
C ARG A 146 11.41 -10.28 8.72
N GLU A 147 12.54 -10.78 8.21
CA GLU A 147 12.61 -12.07 7.51
C GLU A 147 12.62 -13.25 8.47
N HIS A 148 13.39 -13.15 9.56
CA HIS A 148 13.55 -14.27 10.50
C HIS A 148 12.52 -14.23 11.62
N ASN A 149 12.40 -13.08 12.29
CA ASN A 149 11.58 -13.00 13.50
C ASN A 149 10.10 -12.69 13.22
N GLN A 150 9.78 -12.13 12.05
CA GLN A 150 8.43 -11.73 11.65
C GLN A 150 7.72 -10.88 12.73
N VAL A 151 8.45 -9.95 13.34
CA VAL A 151 7.93 -9.08 14.40
C VAL A 151 7.65 -7.67 13.89
N PHE A 152 6.67 -7.01 14.51
CA PHE A 152 6.41 -5.58 14.29
C PHE A 152 7.56 -4.70 14.83
N GLY A 153 7.68 -3.49 14.28
CA GLY A 153 8.76 -2.56 14.58
C GLY A 153 9.30 -1.87 13.33
N PHE A 154 9.70 -2.65 12.32
CA PHE A 154 10.06 -2.17 10.99
C PHE A 154 9.04 -2.69 9.98
N ASP A 155 8.33 -1.79 9.31
CA ASP A 155 7.33 -2.15 8.32
C ASP A 155 7.93 -2.44 6.93
N ASP A 156 7.11 -2.96 6.02
CA ASP A 156 7.51 -3.38 4.66
C ASP A 156 8.06 -2.24 3.77
N THR A 157 8.04 -0.97 4.21
CA THR A 157 8.72 0.13 3.49
C THR A 157 10.21 0.24 3.77
N TYR A 158 10.71 -0.49 4.78
CA TYR A 158 12.14 -0.57 5.11
C TYR A 158 12.80 -1.86 4.60
N PHE A 159 12.02 -2.71 3.93
CA PHE A 159 12.39 -4.06 3.48
C PHE A 159 12.26 -4.20 1.96
#